data_AF-A0A7M4ETM1-F1
#
_entry.id   AF-A0A7M4ETM1-F1
#
_cell.length_a   1.000
_cell.length_b   1.000
_cell.length_c   1.000
_cell.angle_alpha   90.00
_cell.angle_beta   90.00
_cell.angle_gamma   90.00
#
_symmetry.space_group_name_H-M   'P 1'
#
loop_
_entity.id
_entity.type
_entity.pdbx_description
1 polymer ?
#
loop_
_entity_poly.entity_id
_entity_poly.type
_entity_poly.pdbx_seq_one_letter_code
_entity_poly.pdbx_strand_id
1 'polypeptide(L)'
;MDRDVLRQALSVHGPALLALLRAEQPDSPDFRGLLGRNARFVCLSFFRKDWRIDNIEIQQFIAKKADILFAYSWKSNATAISELNEENEECYAVMPPLEQFMDVPSEDRRELFFRDIERGDIVIGRITSIREFGFFMVLICMGSSMIREISDLEITALCPLRDVPSHSSHGDPLSYYQTGDIIQAVIKDVDRYHEKITVSLHNSVLPPNLSSSKLGVISSDDLPLHYSKNFNEEDFAYALRKKQSASWALKCVKTGVDYFKAGRHVEAMNEYNKALEIDEQNVEALVARGALYATKGSLNKAIDDFEVALENCPTHRNARKYLCQTLVERGGQLEEEEQLLNAESYYKKALNLDETFQEAEEALIKVRKHIQVILYFLLI
;
A
#
# COMPACT_ATOMS: atom_id res chain seq x y z
N MET A 1 0.28 -25.20 -18.92
CA MET A 1 0.83 -23.85 -18.67
C MET A 1 -0.18 -22.74 -19.00
N ASP A 2 -0.34 -21.75 -18.12
CA ASP A 2 -1.05 -20.50 -18.40
C ASP A 2 -0.24 -19.62 -19.36
N ARG A 3 -0.76 -19.47 -20.58
CA ARG A 3 -0.09 -18.74 -21.68
C ARG A 3 -0.22 -17.22 -21.56
N ASP A 4 -1.20 -16.72 -20.83
CA ASP A 4 -1.44 -15.28 -20.72
C ASP A 4 -0.53 -14.67 -19.67
N VAL A 5 -0.30 -15.37 -18.55
CA VAL A 5 0.71 -14.98 -17.54
C VAL A 5 2.12 -15.01 -18.15
N LEU A 6 2.46 -16.03 -18.94
CA LEU A 6 3.74 -16.09 -19.65
C LEU A 6 3.91 -14.92 -20.63
N ARG A 7 2.86 -14.56 -21.36
CA ARG A 7 2.88 -13.40 -22.27
C ARG A 7 3.07 -12.09 -21.52
N GLN A 8 2.41 -11.90 -20.38
CA GLN A 8 2.59 -10.73 -19.53
C GLN A 8 4.04 -10.64 -19.02
N ALA A 9 4.59 -11.74 -18.48
CA ALA A 9 5.97 -11.76 -18.01
C ALA A 9 6.99 -11.43 -19.12
N LEU A 10 6.80 -11.99 -20.32
CA LEU A 10 7.62 -11.66 -21.50
C LEU A 10 7.43 -10.22 -21.99
N SER A 11 6.25 -9.63 -21.80
CA SER A 11 5.99 -8.23 -22.16
C SER A 11 6.73 -7.24 -21.24
N VAL A 12 6.89 -7.58 -19.96
CA VAL A 12 7.57 -6.75 -18.96
C VAL A 12 9.09 -6.89 -19.05
N HIS A 13 9.60 -8.12 -19.05
CA HIS A 13 11.05 -8.38 -19.03
C HIS A 13 11.71 -8.48 -20.42
N GLY A 14 10.90 -8.53 -21.48
CA GLY A 14 11.37 -8.50 -22.85
C GLY A 14 12.19 -9.73 -23.27
N PRO A 15 13.08 -9.58 -24.28
CA PRO A 15 13.76 -10.71 -24.92
C PRO A 15 14.83 -11.39 -24.04
N ALA A 16 15.30 -10.73 -22.97
CA ALA A 16 16.30 -11.30 -22.05
C ALA A 16 15.74 -12.51 -21.28
N LEU A 17 14.52 -12.39 -20.74
CA LEU A 17 13.84 -13.48 -20.06
C LEU A 17 13.57 -14.66 -21.01
N LEU A 18 13.25 -14.39 -22.28
CA LEU A 18 13.03 -15.43 -23.28
C LEU A 18 14.29 -16.26 -23.56
N ALA A 19 15.46 -15.63 -23.55
CA ALA A 19 16.74 -16.33 -23.70
C ALA A 19 17.04 -17.21 -22.47
N LEU A 20 16.76 -16.73 -21.26
CA LEU A 20 16.95 -17.49 -20.02
C LEU A 20 15.97 -18.68 -19.91
N LEU A 21 14.70 -18.50 -20.29
CA LEU A 21 13.72 -19.59 -20.34
C LEU A 21 14.14 -20.73 -21.28
N ARG A 22 14.81 -20.41 -22.40
CA ARG A 22 15.37 -21.41 -23.32
C ARG A 22 16.52 -22.21 -22.71
N ALA A 23 17.34 -21.57 -21.88
CA ALA A 23 18.51 -22.19 -21.28
C ALA A 23 18.13 -23.09 -20.10
N GLU A 24 17.20 -22.64 -19.25
CA GLU A 24 16.87 -23.31 -17.98
C GLU A 24 15.78 -24.39 -18.11
N GLN A 25 14.90 -24.33 -19.13
CA GLN A 25 13.78 -25.27 -19.30
C GLN A 25 13.81 -26.07 -20.62
N PRO A 26 14.91 -26.77 -20.96
CA PRO A 26 15.05 -27.49 -22.23
C PRO A 26 14.13 -28.73 -22.34
N ASP A 27 13.75 -29.31 -21.22
CA ASP A 27 13.05 -30.60 -21.14
C ASP A 27 11.54 -30.49 -20.97
N SER A 28 11.02 -29.31 -20.67
CA SER A 28 9.59 -29.12 -20.47
C SER A 28 8.85 -29.04 -21.83
N PRO A 29 7.89 -29.95 -22.11
CA PRO A 29 7.19 -30.02 -23.39
C PRO A 29 6.35 -28.76 -23.67
N ASP A 30 5.86 -28.11 -22.61
CA ASP A 30 5.05 -26.88 -22.68
C ASP A 30 5.86 -25.70 -23.27
N PHE A 31 7.15 -25.59 -22.95
CA PHE A 31 8.01 -24.51 -23.47
C PHE A 31 8.57 -24.83 -24.86
N ARG A 32 8.79 -26.11 -25.21
CA ARG A 32 9.29 -26.49 -26.55
C ARG A 32 8.38 -26.00 -27.69
N GLY A 33 7.06 -25.99 -27.49
CA GLY A 33 6.08 -25.55 -28.50
C GLY A 33 5.96 -24.03 -28.67
N LEU A 34 6.23 -23.24 -27.62
CA LEU A 34 6.21 -21.77 -27.65
C LEU A 34 7.49 -21.16 -28.26
N LEU A 35 8.57 -21.94 -28.30
CA LEU A 35 9.92 -21.52 -28.66
C LEU A 35 10.34 -21.88 -30.10
N GLY A 36 9.38 -22.19 -30.98
CA GLY A 36 9.65 -22.39 -32.41
C GLY A 36 10.30 -21.16 -33.06
N ARG A 37 11.30 -21.39 -33.94
CA ARG A 37 12.20 -20.39 -34.57
C ARG A 37 11.55 -19.14 -35.18
N ASN A 38 10.21 -19.09 -35.35
CA ASN A 38 9.47 -18.02 -36.01
C ASN A 38 8.37 -17.37 -35.14
N ALA A 39 8.31 -17.58 -33.82
CA ALA A 39 7.34 -16.89 -32.98
C ALA A 39 7.66 -15.39 -32.86
N ARG A 40 7.10 -14.57 -33.77
CA ARG A 40 7.03 -13.12 -33.62
C ARG A 40 6.06 -12.82 -32.47
N PHE A 41 6.58 -12.60 -31.26
CA PHE A 41 5.80 -11.96 -30.21
C PHE A 41 5.60 -10.51 -30.61
N VAL A 42 4.37 -10.16 -31.01
CA VAL A 42 3.97 -8.77 -31.15
C VAL A 42 4.01 -8.18 -29.76
N CYS A 43 5.04 -7.37 -29.48
CA CYS A 43 5.08 -6.53 -28.30
C CYS A 43 3.90 -5.56 -28.44
N LEU A 44 2.79 -5.85 -27.77
CA LEU A 44 1.67 -4.92 -27.67
C LEU A 44 2.22 -3.66 -26.99
N SER A 45 2.31 -2.61 -27.77
CA SER A 45 2.88 -1.30 -27.45
C SER A 45 2.00 -0.50 -26.47
N PHE A 46 1.33 -1.17 -25.53
CA PHE A 46 0.33 -0.58 -24.65
C PHE A 46 0.76 -0.43 -23.19
N PHE A 47 1.97 -0.84 -22.81
CA PHE A 47 2.53 -0.56 -21.49
C PHE A 47 3.71 0.41 -21.58
N ARG A 48 3.64 1.46 -20.76
CA ARG A 48 4.59 2.58 -20.69
C ARG A 48 6.02 2.06 -20.54
N LYS A 49 6.97 2.68 -21.25
CA LYS A 49 8.42 2.39 -21.20
C LYS A 49 9.03 2.46 -19.79
N ASP A 50 8.31 3.02 -18.82
CA ASP A 50 8.79 3.29 -17.46
C ASP A 50 8.87 2.06 -16.53
N TRP A 51 8.35 0.89 -16.95
CA TRP A 51 8.28 -0.32 -16.10
C TRP A 51 9.25 -1.45 -16.50
N ARG A 52 10.28 -1.18 -17.32
CA ARG A 52 11.29 -2.20 -17.61
C ARG A 52 12.15 -2.44 -16.37
N ILE A 53 11.82 -3.48 -15.61
CA ILE A 53 12.62 -3.98 -14.51
C ILE A 53 13.70 -4.89 -15.10
N ASP A 54 14.85 -4.30 -15.44
CA ASP A 54 16.05 -5.02 -15.86
C ASP A 54 16.81 -5.52 -14.62
N ASN A 55 16.16 -6.35 -13.80
CA ASN A 55 16.82 -7.06 -12.71
C ASN A 55 17.11 -8.49 -13.15
N ILE A 56 18.39 -8.78 -13.41
CA ILE A 56 18.83 -10.07 -13.93
C ILE A 56 18.58 -11.23 -12.96
N GLU A 57 18.61 -10.98 -11.65
CA GLU A 57 18.36 -12.00 -10.63
C GLU A 57 16.89 -12.43 -10.66
N ILE A 58 15.97 -11.47 -10.83
CA ILE A 58 14.53 -11.74 -10.98
C ILE A 58 14.29 -12.55 -12.25
N GLN A 59 14.91 -12.16 -13.37
CA GLN A 59 14.75 -12.86 -14.64
C GLN A 59 15.28 -14.31 -14.58
N GLN A 60 16.41 -14.53 -13.89
CA GLN A 60 16.96 -15.86 -13.65
C GLN A 60 16.06 -16.70 -12.75
N PHE A 61 15.50 -16.12 -11.69
CA PHE A 61 14.56 -16.79 -10.81
C PHE A 61 13.30 -17.24 -11.59
N ILE A 62 12.71 -16.33 -12.37
CA ILE A 62 11.53 -16.63 -13.19
C ILE A 62 11.83 -17.78 -14.17
N ALA A 63 12.97 -17.72 -14.86
CA ALA A 63 13.35 -18.77 -15.81
C ALA A 63 13.54 -20.14 -15.14
N LYS A 64 14.17 -20.17 -13.97
CA LYS A 64 14.45 -21.40 -13.22
C LYS A 64 13.19 -22.03 -12.61
N LYS A 65 12.17 -21.23 -12.30
CA LYS A 65 10.90 -21.68 -11.67
C LYS A 65 9.70 -21.61 -12.61
N ALA A 66 9.93 -21.48 -13.91
CA ALA A 66 8.89 -21.24 -14.90
C ALA A 66 7.85 -22.37 -14.99
N ASP A 67 8.27 -23.60 -14.74
CA ASP A 67 7.42 -24.80 -14.65
C ASP A 67 6.33 -24.67 -13.58
N ILE A 68 6.67 -24.04 -12.45
CA ILE A 68 5.75 -23.79 -11.33
C ILE A 68 4.98 -22.48 -11.56
N LEU A 69 5.70 -21.41 -11.90
CA LEU A 69 5.15 -20.06 -12.03
C LEU A 69 4.09 -19.93 -13.13
N PHE A 70 4.21 -20.72 -14.20
CA PHE A 70 3.26 -20.71 -15.31
C PHE A 70 2.38 -21.97 -15.36
N ALA A 71 2.34 -22.79 -14.30
CA ALA A 71 1.42 -23.91 -14.24
C ALA A 71 -0.05 -23.45 -14.24
N TYR A 72 -0.97 -24.21 -14.86
CA TYR A 72 -2.41 -23.95 -14.73
C TYR A 72 -2.91 -24.17 -13.29
N SER A 73 -2.17 -24.98 -12.53
CA SER A 73 -2.43 -25.33 -11.14
C SER A 73 -1.40 -24.66 -10.23
N TRP A 74 -1.40 -23.33 -10.16
CA TRP A 74 -0.78 -22.65 -9.01
C TRP A 74 -1.55 -22.94 -7.71
N LYS A 75 -2.82 -23.35 -7.84
CA LYS A 75 -3.54 -24.13 -6.85
C LYS A 75 -2.73 -25.40 -6.63
N SER A 76 -1.80 -25.36 -5.69
CA SER A 76 -1.36 -26.55 -5.01
C SER A 76 -2.62 -27.37 -4.76
N ASN A 77 -2.62 -28.64 -5.15
CA ASN A 77 -3.32 -29.62 -4.33
C ASN A 77 -2.60 -29.57 -2.96
N ALA A 78 -2.83 -28.50 -2.20
CA ALA A 78 -2.73 -28.53 -0.77
C ALA A 78 -3.80 -29.54 -0.43
N THR A 79 -3.33 -30.78 -0.29
CA THR A 79 -4.07 -31.90 0.23
C THR A 79 -4.97 -31.36 1.32
N ALA A 80 -6.25 -31.63 1.16
CA ALA A 80 -7.28 -31.27 2.10
C ALA A 80 -6.75 -31.39 3.52
N ILE A 81 -6.98 -30.35 4.30
CA ILE A 81 -6.91 -30.44 5.75
C ILE A 81 -8.02 -31.41 6.16
N SER A 82 -7.73 -32.71 6.04
CA SER A 82 -8.42 -33.80 6.71
C SER A 82 -7.44 -34.31 7.74
N GLU A 83 -7.78 -34.07 9.00
CA GLU A 83 -7.32 -34.77 10.19
C GLU A 83 -6.21 -35.82 9.96
N LEU A 84 -4.99 -35.44 10.34
CA LEU A 84 -4.05 -36.24 11.12
C LEU A 84 -3.69 -37.64 10.59
N ASN A 85 -2.66 -37.71 9.76
CA ASN A 85 -1.65 -38.77 9.90
C ASN A 85 -0.48 -38.19 10.71
N GLU A 86 -0.45 -38.48 12.01
CA GLU A 86 0.46 -37.90 13.02
C GLU A 86 1.96 -38.23 12.85
N GLU A 87 2.38 -38.95 11.81
CA GLU A 87 3.74 -39.51 11.78
C GLU A 87 4.75 -38.79 10.88
N ASN A 88 4.36 -37.76 10.10
CA ASN A 88 5.30 -36.98 9.28
C ASN A 88 4.91 -35.49 9.20
N GLU A 89 4.86 -34.81 10.33
CA GLU A 89 4.74 -33.34 10.35
C GLU A 89 6.06 -32.70 9.90
N GLU A 90 6.20 -32.44 8.60
CA GLU A 90 7.04 -31.33 8.17
C GLU A 90 6.42 -30.05 8.72
N CYS A 91 6.93 -29.56 9.85
CA CYS A 91 6.50 -28.30 10.43
C CYS A 91 6.85 -27.15 9.49
N TYR A 92 5.95 -26.79 8.57
CA TYR A 92 6.06 -25.55 7.81
C TYR A 92 5.31 -24.44 8.55
N ALA A 93 5.88 -23.24 8.55
CA ALA A 93 5.15 -22.07 9.01
C ALA A 93 3.99 -21.81 8.05
N VAL A 94 2.76 -21.77 8.55
CA VAL A 94 1.60 -21.31 7.78
C VAL A 94 1.81 -19.83 7.49
N MET A 95 2.17 -19.52 6.24
CA MET A 95 2.40 -18.15 5.81
C MET A 95 1.05 -17.41 5.73
N PRO A 96 0.92 -16.24 6.38
CA PRO A 96 -0.28 -15.43 6.22
C PRO A 96 -0.44 -14.92 4.78
N PRO A 97 -1.63 -14.40 4.40
CA PRO A 97 -1.83 -13.80 3.09
C PRO A 97 -0.76 -12.73 2.81
N LEU A 98 -0.27 -12.67 1.57
CA LEU A 98 0.78 -11.72 1.17
C LEU A 98 0.33 -10.26 1.39
N GLU A 99 -0.97 -10.03 1.29
CA GLU A 99 -1.64 -8.75 1.52
C GLU A 99 -1.42 -8.24 2.95
N GLN A 100 -1.19 -9.12 3.93
CA GLN A 100 -0.81 -8.71 5.28
C GLN A 100 0.60 -8.11 5.35
N PHE A 101 1.46 -8.42 4.37
CA PHE A 101 2.86 -8.00 4.31
C PHE A 101 3.14 -6.89 3.31
N MET A 102 2.27 -6.72 2.31
CA MET A 102 2.41 -5.75 1.22
C MET A 102 1.30 -4.71 1.26
N ASP A 103 1.62 -3.46 0.93
CA ASP A 103 0.59 -2.44 0.83
C ASP A 103 -0.05 -2.58 -0.56
N VAL A 104 -1.24 -3.17 -0.58
CA VAL A 104 -2.01 -3.39 -1.80
C VAL A 104 -3.31 -2.60 -1.63
N PRO A 105 -3.58 -1.60 -2.49
CA PRO A 105 -4.82 -0.83 -2.46
C PRO A 105 -6.06 -1.72 -2.35
N SER A 106 -7.07 -1.27 -1.63
CA SER A 106 -8.31 -2.05 -1.44
C SER A 106 -9.00 -2.39 -2.77
N GLU A 107 -8.91 -1.50 -3.75
CA GLU A 107 -9.41 -1.70 -5.12
C GLU A 107 -8.71 -2.89 -5.80
N ASP A 108 -7.37 -2.91 -5.77
CA ASP A 108 -6.58 -4.00 -6.35
C ASP A 108 -6.85 -5.32 -5.63
N ARG A 109 -6.94 -5.31 -4.28
CA ARG A 109 -7.28 -6.52 -3.52
C ARG A 109 -8.66 -7.05 -3.85
N ARG A 110 -9.65 -6.17 -4.04
CA ARG A 110 -11.00 -6.54 -4.45
C ARG A 110 -11.00 -7.15 -5.86
N GLU A 111 -10.27 -6.56 -6.80
CA GLU A 111 -10.11 -7.12 -8.15
C GLU A 111 -9.45 -8.50 -8.12
N LEU A 112 -8.34 -8.64 -7.39
CA LEU A 112 -7.63 -9.92 -7.21
C LEU A 112 -8.54 -10.99 -6.62
N PHE A 113 -9.35 -10.63 -5.63
CA PHE A 113 -10.33 -11.52 -5.03
C PHE A 113 -11.35 -12.02 -6.07
N PHE A 114 -12.01 -11.12 -6.81
CA PHE A 114 -13.00 -11.53 -7.82
C PHE A 114 -12.39 -12.27 -9.02
N ARG A 115 -11.13 -11.99 -9.34
CA ARG A 115 -10.36 -12.72 -10.36
C ARG A 115 -10.12 -14.16 -9.94
N ASP A 116 -9.67 -14.38 -8.71
CA ASP A 116 -9.16 -15.68 -8.24
C ASP A 116 -10.25 -16.62 -7.71
N ILE A 117 -11.38 -16.05 -7.28
CA ILE A 117 -12.45 -16.82 -6.67
C ILE A 117 -13.22 -17.66 -7.68
N GLU A 118 -13.49 -18.91 -7.31
CA GLU A 118 -14.14 -19.90 -8.16
C GLU A 118 -15.31 -20.58 -7.45
N ARG A 119 -16.17 -21.22 -8.25
CA ARG A 119 -17.27 -22.04 -7.74
C ARG A 119 -16.68 -23.25 -7.01
N GLY A 120 -17.18 -23.55 -5.82
CA GLY A 120 -16.68 -24.62 -4.96
C GLY A 120 -15.69 -24.16 -3.88
N ASP A 121 -15.20 -22.92 -3.94
CA ASP A 121 -14.36 -22.35 -2.88
C ASP A 121 -15.21 -22.14 -1.61
N ILE A 122 -14.58 -22.34 -0.45
CA ILE A 122 -15.22 -22.13 0.86
C ILE A 122 -14.93 -20.71 1.33
N VAL A 123 -15.98 -20.03 1.78
CA VAL A 123 -15.91 -18.70 2.39
C VAL A 123 -16.61 -18.67 3.74
N ILE A 124 -16.12 -17.79 4.60
CA ILE A 124 -16.65 -17.56 5.93
C ILE A 124 -17.03 -16.08 6.03
N GLY A 125 -18.20 -15.80 6.58
CA GLY A 125 -18.66 -14.44 6.76
C GLY A 125 -19.73 -14.31 7.83
N ARG A 126 -20.09 -13.07 8.13
CA ARG A 126 -21.04 -12.74 9.18
C ARG A 126 -22.37 -12.29 8.58
N ILE A 127 -23.48 -12.85 9.07
CA ILE A 127 -24.82 -12.47 8.62
C ILE A 127 -25.08 -10.99 8.96
N THR A 128 -25.45 -10.21 7.96
CA THR A 128 -25.80 -8.79 8.12
C THR A 128 -27.30 -8.56 8.05
N SER A 129 -28.02 -9.29 7.20
CA SER A 129 -29.46 -9.10 7.01
C SER A 129 -30.12 -10.41 6.58
N ILE A 130 -31.22 -10.77 7.24
CA ILE A 130 -32.06 -11.93 6.89
C ILE A 130 -33.34 -11.40 6.23
N ARG A 131 -33.74 -11.98 5.10
CA ARG A 131 -34.95 -11.65 4.34
C ARG A 131 -35.70 -12.93 3.95
N GLU A 132 -36.93 -12.78 3.48
CA GLU A 132 -37.78 -13.92 3.08
C GLU A 132 -37.16 -14.80 1.98
N PHE A 133 -36.33 -14.22 1.10
CA PHE A 133 -35.69 -14.95 -0.01
C PHE A 133 -34.31 -15.50 0.34
N GLY A 134 -33.81 -15.32 1.56
CA GLY A 134 -32.47 -15.70 1.98
C GLY A 134 -31.79 -14.64 2.86
N PHE A 135 -30.51 -14.83 3.14
CA PHE A 135 -29.74 -13.89 3.96
C PHE A 135 -28.50 -13.36 3.23
N PHE A 136 -28.12 -12.14 3.58
CA PHE A 136 -26.88 -11.51 3.20
C PHE A 136 -25.86 -11.67 4.31
N MET A 137 -24.62 -11.93 3.90
CA MET A 137 -23.47 -11.99 4.80
C MET A 137 -22.31 -11.17 4.22
N VAL A 138 -21.52 -10.56 5.09
CA VAL A 138 -20.26 -9.92 4.74
C VAL A 138 -19.14 -10.94 4.95
N LEU A 139 -18.33 -11.16 3.92
CA LEU A 139 -17.23 -12.11 3.97
C LEU A 139 -16.11 -11.57 4.85
N ILE A 140 -15.58 -12.43 5.71
CA ILE A 140 -14.49 -12.11 6.64
C ILE A 140 -13.21 -12.83 6.22
N CYS A 141 -13.34 -14.10 5.84
CA CYS A 141 -12.20 -14.94 5.52
C CYS A 141 -12.52 -16.00 4.48
N MET A 142 -11.46 -16.50 3.85
CA MET A 142 -11.51 -17.69 3.00
C MET A 142 -11.31 -18.95 3.86
N GLY A 143 -12.07 -20.00 3.60
CA GLY A 143 -12.02 -21.26 4.32
C GLY A 143 -11.33 -22.40 3.56
N SER A 144 -10.73 -22.14 2.40
CA SER A 144 -10.14 -23.16 1.52
C SER A 144 -8.79 -22.73 0.94
N SER A 145 -8.25 -23.47 -0.03
CA SER A 145 -6.87 -23.40 -0.57
C SER A 145 -6.30 -22.01 -0.93
N MET A 146 -7.14 -20.98 -1.04
CA MET A 146 -6.74 -19.60 -1.26
C MET A 146 -6.86 -18.79 0.01
N ILE A 147 -5.75 -18.21 0.47
CA ILE A 147 -5.68 -17.37 1.66
C ILE A 147 -5.53 -15.92 1.19
N ARG A 148 -6.51 -15.07 1.51
CA ARG A 148 -6.59 -13.65 1.10
C ARG A 148 -7.11 -12.80 2.27
N GLU A 149 -6.54 -11.63 2.50
CA GLU A 149 -7.11 -10.69 3.47
C GLU A 149 -8.25 -9.89 2.83
N ILE A 150 -9.50 -10.16 3.26
CA ILE A 150 -10.73 -9.60 2.68
C ILE A 150 -11.65 -8.94 3.70
N SER A 151 -11.29 -8.96 4.98
CA SER A 151 -12.15 -8.51 6.09
C SER A 151 -12.53 -7.04 6.01
N ASP A 152 -11.68 -6.22 5.42
CA ASP A 152 -11.85 -4.77 5.24
C ASP A 152 -12.50 -4.39 3.91
N LEU A 153 -12.67 -5.33 2.97
CA LEU A 153 -13.22 -5.06 1.63
C LEU A 153 -14.76 -5.01 1.61
N GLU A 154 -15.42 -5.34 2.72
CA GLU A 154 -16.88 -5.34 2.90
C GLU A 154 -17.63 -6.11 1.79
N ILE A 155 -17.06 -7.22 1.33
CA ILE A 155 -17.62 -8.00 0.23
C ILE A 155 -18.88 -8.73 0.71
N THR A 156 -19.99 -8.56 0.00
CA THR A 156 -21.27 -9.15 0.36
C THR A 156 -21.57 -10.40 -0.47
N ALA A 157 -22.11 -11.42 0.18
CA ALA A 157 -22.59 -12.64 -0.43
C ALA A 157 -24.06 -12.89 -0.06
N LEU A 158 -24.82 -13.42 -1.02
CA LEU A 158 -26.22 -13.81 -0.85
C LEU A 158 -26.33 -15.33 -0.74
N CYS A 159 -26.91 -15.82 0.36
CA CYS A 159 -27.39 -17.19 0.46
C CYS A 159 -28.90 -17.21 0.20
N PRO A 160 -29.37 -17.69 -0.97
CA PRO A 160 -30.81 -17.75 -1.24
C PRO A 160 -31.45 -18.89 -0.43
N LEU A 161 -32.73 -18.74 -0.08
CA LEU A 161 -33.48 -19.69 0.76
C LEU A 161 -33.39 -21.15 0.29
N ARG A 162 -33.41 -21.38 -1.02
CA ARG A 162 -33.27 -22.71 -1.64
C ARG A 162 -31.95 -23.43 -1.30
N ASP A 163 -30.93 -22.64 -1.00
CA ASP A 163 -29.57 -23.08 -0.73
C ASP A 163 -29.27 -23.16 0.78
N VAL A 164 -30.30 -22.98 1.62
CA VAL A 164 -30.26 -23.15 3.08
C VAL A 164 -30.85 -24.53 3.45
N PRO A 165 -30.15 -25.36 4.23
CA PRO A 165 -30.67 -26.66 4.66
C PRO A 165 -31.83 -26.49 5.65
N SER A 166 -32.91 -27.25 5.43
CA SER A 166 -34.05 -27.30 6.35
C SER A 166 -33.75 -28.24 7.52
N HIS A 167 -33.68 -27.72 8.74
CA HIS A 167 -33.44 -28.51 9.96
C HIS A 167 -34.70 -29.15 10.56
N SER A 168 -35.90 -28.82 10.05
CA SER A 168 -37.16 -29.42 10.46
C SER A 168 -38.14 -29.55 9.29
N SER A 169 -39.03 -30.54 9.35
CA SER A 169 -39.99 -30.83 8.27
C SER A 169 -41.12 -29.79 8.11
N HIS A 170 -41.29 -28.88 9.09
CA HIS A 170 -42.43 -27.96 9.18
C HIS A 170 -42.07 -26.52 9.61
N GLY A 171 -40.79 -26.20 9.81
CA GLY A 171 -40.33 -24.86 10.20
C GLY A 171 -39.71 -24.08 9.03
N ASP A 172 -39.68 -22.76 9.15
CA ASP A 172 -38.94 -21.88 8.24
C ASP A 172 -37.42 -22.16 8.36
N PRO A 173 -36.72 -22.54 7.27
CA PRO A 173 -35.27 -22.81 7.30
C PRO A 173 -34.43 -21.64 7.83
N LEU A 174 -34.93 -20.40 7.71
CA LEU A 174 -34.22 -19.20 8.15
C LEU A 174 -34.31 -18.95 9.66
N SER A 175 -35.25 -19.58 10.38
CA SER A 175 -35.46 -19.32 11.81
C SER A 175 -34.30 -19.75 12.71
N TYR A 176 -33.39 -20.58 12.17
CA TYR A 176 -32.20 -21.04 12.88
C TYR A 176 -31.08 -19.99 12.92
N TYR A 177 -31.08 -19.03 12.00
CA TYR A 177 -30.00 -18.06 11.83
C TYR A 177 -30.36 -16.71 12.42
N GLN A 178 -29.37 -16.02 12.99
CA GLN A 178 -29.51 -14.68 13.54
C GLN A 178 -28.51 -13.71 12.90
N THR A 179 -28.87 -12.43 12.88
CA THR A 179 -27.94 -11.38 12.47
C THR A 179 -26.72 -11.40 13.39
N GLY A 180 -25.54 -11.44 12.79
CA GLY A 180 -24.28 -11.51 13.50
C GLY A 180 -23.67 -12.89 13.63
N ASP A 181 -24.38 -13.96 13.25
CA ASP A 181 -23.83 -15.33 13.19
C ASP A 181 -22.72 -15.44 12.16
N ILE A 182 -21.71 -16.26 12.47
CA ILE A 182 -20.60 -16.57 11.56
C ILE A 182 -20.96 -17.86 10.81
N ILE A 183 -20.96 -17.78 9.48
CA ILE A 183 -21.39 -18.86 8.60
C ILE A 183 -20.24 -19.27 7.69
N GLN A 184 -20.00 -20.57 7.62
CA GLN A 184 -19.15 -21.21 6.63
C GLN A 184 -20.01 -21.73 5.49
N ALA A 185 -19.79 -21.23 4.28
CA ALA A 185 -20.56 -21.54 3.10
C ALA A 185 -19.68 -21.79 1.87
N VAL A 186 -20.22 -22.48 0.88
CA VAL A 186 -19.55 -22.76 -0.39
C VAL A 186 -20.04 -21.79 -1.44
N ILE A 187 -19.13 -21.34 -2.30
CA ILE A 187 -19.48 -20.49 -3.43
C ILE A 187 -20.17 -21.33 -4.50
N LYS A 188 -21.42 -20.97 -4.78
CA LYS A 188 -22.23 -21.58 -5.83
C LYS A 188 -22.07 -20.83 -7.16
N ASP A 189 -22.07 -19.51 -7.11
CA ASP A 189 -21.92 -18.67 -8.30
C ASP A 189 -21.24 -17.34 -7.99
N VAL A 190 -20.53 -16.81 -8.99
CA VAL A 190 -19.79 -15.54 -8.90
C VAL A 190 -20.04 -14.74 -10.18
N ASP A 191 -20.70 -13.59 -10.02
CA ASP A 191 -20.82 -12.58 -11.05
C ASP A 191 -19.70 -11.55 -10.86
N ARG A 192 -18.63 -11.69 -11.65
CA ARG A 192 -17.45 -10.81 -11.58
C ARG A 192 -17.73 -9.40 -12.10
N TYR A 193 -18.75 -9.20 -12.92
CA TYR A 193 -19.05 -7.90 -13.52
C TYR A 193 -19.87 -7.03 -12.57
N HIS A 194 -20.82 -7.64 -11.86
CA HIS A 194 -21.64 -6.93 -10.86
C HIS A 194 -21.13 -7.13 -9.43
N GLU A 195 -20.00 -7.83 -9.25
CA GLU A 195 -19.41 -8.15 -7.94
C GLU A 195 -20.40 -8.84 -6.98
N LYS A 196 -21.20 -9.77 -7.53
CA LYS A 196 -22.22 -10.50 -6.75
C LYS A 196 -21.79 -11.93 -6.53
N ILE A 197 -21.84 -12.37 -5.28
CA ILE A 197 -21.48 -13.73 -4.88
C ILE A 197 -22.72 -14.41 -4.36
N THR A 198 -22.98 -15.62 -4.86
CA THR A 198 -24.04 -16.49 -4.37
C THR A 198 -23.42 -17.69 -3.67
N VAL A 199 -23.81 -17.91 -2.41
CA VAL A 199 -23.29 -19.01 -1.58
C VAL A 199 -24.38 -20.05 -1.28
N SER A 200 -23.94 -21.26 -0.98
CA SER A 200 -24.80 -22.39 -0.63
C SER A 200 -24.28 -23.13 0.59
N LEU A 201 -25.21 -23.64 1.38
CA LEU A 201 -24.94 -24.44 2.58
C LEU A 201 -25.16 -25.95 2.33
N HIS A 202 -25.42 -26.35 1.07
CA HIS A 202 -25.56 -27.76 0.71
C HIS A 202 -24.21 -28.40 0.37
N ASN A 203 -23.97 -29.58 0.96
CA ASN A 203 -22.76 -30.35 0.71
C ASN A 203 -22.63 -30.85 -0.75
N SER A 204 -23.72 -30.83 -1.53
CA SER A 204 -23.71 -31.22 -2.95
C SER A 204 -22.83 -30.33 -3.83
N VAL A 205 -22.52 -29.12 -3.36
CA VAL A 205 -21.72 -28.13 -4.11
C VAL A 205 -20.23 -28.25 -3.76
N LEU A 206 -19.86 -29.02 -2.72
CA LEU A 206 -18.45 -29.20 -2.37
C LEU A 206 -17.72 -30.09 -3.39
N PRO A 207 -16.46 -29.75 -3.72
CA PRO A 207 -15.60 -30.66 -4.44
C PRO A 207 -15.34 -31.93 -3.60
N PRO A 208 -15.09 -33.08 -4.25
CA PRO A 208 -14.92 -34.38 -3.58
C PRO A 208 -13.73 -34.43 -2.60
N ASN A 209 -12.83 -33.46 -2.68
CA ASN A 209 -11.64 -33.37 -1.82
C ASN A 209 -11.94 -32.68 -0.47
N LEU A 210 -13.06 -31.96 -0.34
CA LEU A 210 -13.41 -31.17 0.86
C LEU A 210 -14.69 -31.68 1.54
N SER A 211 -15.15 -32.88 1.22
CA SER A 211 -16.45 -33.43 1.64
C SER A 211 -16.64 -33.57 3.15
N SER A 212 -15.58 -33.42 3.96
CA SER A 212 -15.61 -33.45 5.43
C SER A 212 -15.80 -32.08 6.09
N SER A 213 -15.79 -30.97 5.34
CA SER A 213 -15.95 -29.63 5.92
C SER A 213 -17.39 -29.39 6.40
N LYS A 214 -17.54 -28.95 7.66
CA LYS A 214 -18.83 -28.62 8.26
C LYS A 214 -19.33 -27.27 7.71
N LEU A 215 -20.37 -27.29 6.88
CA LEU A 215 -21.08 -26.08 6.45
C LEU A 215 -22.12 -25.64 7.48
N GLY A 216 -22.36 -24.34 7.58
CA GLY A 216 -23.34 -23.74 8.49
C GLY A 216 -22.71 -22.82 9.53
N VAL A 217 -23.37 -22.70 10.68
CA VAL A 217 -22.91 -21.82 11.78
C VAL A 217 -21.63 -22.39 12.39
N ILE A 218 -20.62 -21.53 12.50
CA ILE A 218 -19.33 -21.83 13.12
C ILE A 218 -19.04 -20.86 14.27
N SER A 219 -18.18 -21.27 15.20
CA SER A 219 -17.68 -20.39 16.27
C SER A 219 -16.44 -19.61 15.82
N SER A 220 -16.06 -18.58 16.59
CA SER A 220 -14.79 -17.86 16.37
C SER A 220 -13.56 -18.78 16.49
N ASP A 221 -13.67 -19.85 17.28
CA ASP A 221 -12.57 -20.78 17.54
C ASP A 221 -12.33 -21.73 16.36
N ASP A 222 -13.36 -21.91 15.50
CA ASP A 222 -13.31 -22.72 14.29
C ASP A 222 -12.73 -21.95 13.08
N LEU A 223 -12.40 -20.66 13.27
CA LEU A 223 -11.78 -19.84 12.21
C LEU A 223 -10.37 -20.35 11.90
N PRO A 224 -9.92 -20.26 10.62
CA PRO A 224 -8.56 -20.65 10.27
C PRO A 224 -7.52 -19.91 11.13
N LEU A 225 -6.44 -20.61 11.51
CA LEU A 225 -5.43 -20.14 12.48
C LEU A 225 -4.83 -18.75 12.19
N HIS A 226 -4.80 -18.34 10.92
CA HIS A 226 -4.30 -17.04 10.50
C HIS A 226 -5.30 -15.89 10.73
N TYR A 227 -6.60 -16.19 10.86
CA TYR A 227 -7.64 -15.23 11.22
C TYR A 227 -8.05 -15.32 12.69
N SER A 228 -7.80 -16.44 13.38
CA SER A 228 -8.10 -16.59 14.81
C SER A 228 -7.04 -15.96 15.72
N LYS A 229 -5.82 -15.78 15.23
CA LYS A 229 -4.82 -14.95 15.93
C LYS A 229 -5.21 -13.49 15.79
N ASN A 230 -5.68 -12.89 16.88
CA ASN A 230 -5.83 -11.45 17.00
C ASN A 230 -4.46 -10.78 16.82
N PHE A 231 -4.20 -10.26 15.62
CA PHE A 231 -3.12 -9.32 15.41
C PHE A 231 -3.62 -7.95 15.88
N ASN A 232 -2.80 -7.25 16.68
CA ASN A 232 -3.11 -5.85 16.96
C ASN A 232 -2.87 -5.03 15.70
N GLU A 233 -3.51 -3.87 15.59
CA GLU A 233 -3.28 -2.98 14.45
C GLU A 233 -1.80 -2.62 14.26
N GLU A 234 -1.03 -2.60 15.35
CA GLU A 234 0.40 -2.34 15.36
C GLU A 234 1.25 -3.47 14.74
N ASP A 235 0.72 -4.69 14.71
CA ASP A 235 1.41 -5.87 14.18
C ASP A 235 1.23 -6.01 12.66
N PHE A 236 0.28 -5.27 12.06
CA PHE A 236 0.10 -5.26 10.62
C PHE A 236 1.31 -4.65 9.91
N ALA A 237 1.64 -5.16 8.73
CA ALA A 237 2.84 -4.70 8.03
C ALA A 237 2.77 -3.22 7.66
N TYR A 238 1.58 -2.64 7.47
CA TYR A 238 1.44 -1.21 7.28
C TYR A 238 1.94 -0.41 8.49
N ALA A 239 1.48 -0.76 9.70
CA ALA A 239 1.90 -0.09 10.93
C ALA A 239 3.40 -0.31 11.21
N LEU A 240 3.88 -1.55 11.02
CA LEU A 240 5.30 -1.88 11.16
C LEU A 240 6.16 -1.10 10.16
N ARG A 241 5.79 -1.07 8.87
CA ARG A 241 6.53 -0.32 7.84
C ARG A 241 6.50 1.16 8.12
N LYS A 242 5.37 1.74 8.51
CA LYS A 242 5.28 3.16 8.89
C LYS A 242 6.26 3.48 10.03
N LYS A 243 6.31 2.64 11.06
CA LYS A 243 7.24 2.80 12.19
C LYS A 243 8.70 2.63 11.78
N GLN A 244 8.99 1.66 10.91
CA GLN A 244 10.34 1.42 10.39
C GLN A 244 10.81 2.57 9.49
N SER A 245 9.97 3.02 8.55
CA SER A 245 10.24 4.17 7.68
C SER A 245 10.50 5.43 8.51
N ALA A 246 9.65 5.74 9.50
CA ALA A 246 9.88 6.87 10.39
C ALA A 246 11.21 6.75 11.16
N SER A 247 11.55 5.55 11.63
CA SER A 247 12.82 5.29 12.31
C SER A 247 14.03 5.44 11.39
N TRP A 248 13.93 4.97 10.15
CA TRP A 248 14.99 5.11 9.15
C TRP A 248 15.16 6.55 8.68
N ALA A 249 14.06 7.27 8.43
CA ALA A 249 14.10 8.70 8.11
C ALA A 249 14.78 9.49 9.24
N LEU A 250 14.40 9.24 10.51
CA LEU A 250 15.03 9.89 11.66
C LEU A 250 16.54 9.57 11.76
N LYS A 251 16.93 8.34 11.44
CA LYS A 251 18.35 7.95 11.40
C LYS A 251 19.11 8.73 10.32
N CYS A 252 18.53 8.88 9.13
CA CYS A 252 19.08 9.71 8.05
C CYS A 252 19.17 11.20 8.44
N VAL A 253 18.19 11.74 9.15
CA VAL A 253 18.28 13.11 9.69
C VAL A 253 19.46 13.22 10.65
N LYS A 254 19.61 12.27 11.58
CA LYS A 254 20.70 12.29 12.55
C LYS A 254 22.08 12.24 11.89
N THR A 255 22.27 11.36 10.90
CA THR A 255 23.52 11.29 10.13
C THR A 255 23.76 12.57 9.33
N GLY A 256 22.71 13.14 8.73
CA GLY A 256 22.77 14.42 8.04
C GLY A 256 23.21 15.58 8.95
N VAL A 257 22.69 15.64 10.17
CA VAL A 257 23.07 16.63 11.19
C VAL A 257 24.53 16.46 11.62
N ASP A 258 25.01 15.23 11.77
CA ASP A 258 26.42 14.96 12.11
C ASP A 258 27.35 15.41 10.96
N TYR A 259 26.99 15.15 9.70
CA TYR A 259 27.73 15.69 8.55
C TYR A 259 27.69 17.21 8.49
N PHE A 260 26.54 17.82 8.77
CA PHE A 260 26.41 19.27 8.81
C PHE A 260 27.34 19.91 9.84
N LYS A 261 27.39 19.36 11.06
CA LYS A 261 28.31 19.79 12.12
C LYS A 261 29.78 19.62 11.75
N ALA A 262 30.09 18.63 10.92
CA ALA A 262 31.43 18.41 10.38
C ALA A 262 31.77 19.31 9.17
N GLY A 263 30.88 20.23 8.76
CA GLY A 263 31.06 21.09 7.57
C GLY A 263 30.85 20.37 6.24
N ARG A 264 30.40 19.12 6.26
CA ARG A 264 30.19 18.26 5.08
C ARG A 264 28.79 18.48 4.50
N HIS A 265 28.58 19.68 3.95
CA HIS A 265 27.25 20.15 3.50
C HIS A 265 26.62 19.35 2.36
N VAL A 266 27.41 18.75 1.46
CA VAL A 266 26.87 17.95 0.35
C VAL A 266 26.31 16.63 0.86
N GLU A 267 27.00 15.98 1.78
CA GLU A 267 26.58 14.69 2.35
C GLU A 267 25.41 14.88 3.31
N ALA A 268 25.39 15.97 4.08
CA ALA A 268 24.22 16.36 4.86
C ALA A 268 22.97 16.50 3.97
N MET A 269 23.09 17.18 2.84
CA MET A 269 21.98 17.34 1.89
C MET A 269 21.46 15.99 1.37
N ASN A 270 22.37 15.09 1.01
CA ASN A 270 22.00 13.78 0.51
C ASN A 270 21.25 12.96 1.59
N GLU A 271 21.69 13.01 2.84
CA GLU A 271 21.01 12.31 3.94
C GLU A 271 19.63 12.92 4.25
N TYR A 272 19.48 14.25 4.18
CA TYR A 272 18.16 14.89 4.34
C TYR A 272 17.20 14.54 3.20
N ASN A 273 17.69 14.49 1.96
CA ASN A 273 16.86 14.07 0.83
C ASN A 273 16.44 12.60 0.96
N LYS A 274 17.34 11.70 1.36
CA LYS A 274 16.97 10.30 1.66
C LYS A 274 15.91 10.20 2.75
N ALA A 275 16.00 11.00 3.81
CA ALA A 275 14.99 11.01 4.86
C ALA A 275 13.61 11.38 4.31
N LEU A 276 13.55 12.35 3.40
CA LEU A 276 12.31 12.81 2.77
C LEU A 276 11.80 11.89 1.65
N GLU A 277 12.67 11.10 1.01
CA GLU A 277 12.26 10.02 0.11
C GLU A 277 11.58 8.87 0.88
N ILE A 278 11.96 8.66 2.15
CA ILE A 278 11.38 7.61 3.02
C ILE A 278 10.10 8.11 3.71
N ASP A 279 10.12 9.35 4.17
CA ASP A 279 9.02 10.00 4.90
C ASP A 279 8.93 11.47 4.46
N GLU A 280 8.07 11.72 3.46
CA GLU A 280 7.91 13.03 2.83
C GLU A 280 7.49 14.14 3.82
N GLN A 281 6.81 13.75 4.91
CA GLN A 281 6.27 14.67 5.92
C GLN A 281 7.18 14.80 7.15
N ASN A 282 8.41 14.28 7.08
CA ASN A 282 9.32 14.30 8.22
C ASN A 282 9.74 15.73 8.58
N VAL A 283 9.13 16.26 9.66
CA VAL A 283 9.34 17.64 10.13
C VAL A 283 10.81 17.95 10.42
N GLU A 284 11.54 17.02 11.04
CA GLU A 284 12.95 17.23 11.39
C GLU A 284 13.84 17.27 10.13
N ALA A 285 13.55 16.43 9.13
CA ALA A 285 14.26 16.44 7.86
C ALA A 285 14.03 17.75 7.08
N LEU A 286 12.77 18.21 7.00
CA LEU A 286 12.40 19.49 6.37
C LEU A 286 13.11 20.65 7.05
N VAL A 287 13.11 20.69 8.39
CA VAL A 287 13.78 21.75 9.15
C VAL A 287 15.29 21.72 8.97
N ALA A 288 15.91 20.54 9.00
CA ALA A 288 17.34 20.42 8.82
C ALA A 288 17.80 20.77 7.39
N ARG A 289 17.00 20.40 6.37
CA ARG A 289 17.23 20.76 4.97
C ARG A 289 17.00 22.25 4.72
N GLY A 290 15.93 22.81 5.26
CA GLY A 290 15.63 24.25 5.20
C GLY A 290 16.76 25.08 5.83
N ALA A 291 17.28 24.67 6.99
CA ALA A 291 18.42 25.33 7.62
C ALA A 291 19.68 25.26 6.74
N LEU A 292 19.94 24.11 6.11
CA LEU A 292 21.04 23.98 5.16
C LEU A 292 20.86 24.86 3.92
N TYR A 293 19.65 24.98 3.38
CA TYR A 293 19.35 25.90 2.28
C TYR A 293 19.57 27.35 2.67
N ALA A 294 19.15 27.76 3.87
CA ALA A 294 19.37 29.10 4.40
C ALA A 294 20.87 29.41 4.50
N THR A 295 21.67 28.49 5.05
CA THR A 295 23.14 28.68 5.11
C THR A 295 23.83 28.77 3.74
N LYS A 296 23.22 28.22 2.68
CA LYS A 296 23.71 28.34 1.30
C LYS A 296 23.15 29.56 0.56
N GLY A 297 22.34 30.40 1.20
CA GLY A 297 21.68 31.55 0.60
C GLY A 297 20.49 31.21 -0.29
N SER A 298 20.04 29.95 -0.33
CA SER A 298 18.85 29.53 -1.09
C SER A 298 17.57 29.77 -0.28
N LEU A 299 17.30 31.04 0.07
CA LEU A 299 16.29 31.41 1.06
C LEU A 299 14.86 30.99 0.70
N ASN A 300 14.46 31.11 -0.58
CA ASN A 300 13.10 30.71 -0.99
C ASN A 300 12.86 29.22 -0.74
N LYS A 301 13.81 28.34 -1.08
CA LYS A 301 13.71 26.89 -0.82
C LYS A 301 13.68 26.57 0.68
N ALA A 302 14.42 27.35 1.47
CA ALA A 302 14.39 27.22 2.92
C ALA A 302 13.02 27.59 3.49
N ILE A 303 12.42 28.69 3.02
CA ILE A 303 11.07 29.12 3.38
C ILE A 303 10.06 28.03 3.05
N ASP A 304 10.08 27.49 1.82
CA ASP A 304 9.18 26.42 1.39
C ASP A 304 9.27 25.21 2.34
N ASP A 305 10.48 24.72 2.63
CA ASP A 305 10.70 23.59 3.54
C ASP A 305 10.19 23.88 4.97
N PHE A 306 10.40 25.10 5.48
CA PHE A 306 9.93 25.48 6.82
C PHE A 306 8.41 25.67 6.90
N GLU A 307 7.78 26.20 5.85
CA GLU A 307 6.32 26.33 5.77
C GLU A 307 5.67 24.94 5.79
N VAL A 308 6.15 23.99 4.96
CA VAL A 308 5.67 22.60 4.97
C VAL A 308 5.92 21.94 6.34
N ALA A 309 7.06 22.21 6.99
CA ALA A 309 7.32 21.70 8.33
C ALA A 309 6.31 22.22 9.38
N LEU A 310 5.91 23.49 9.29
CA LEU A 310 4.93 24.10 10.18
C LEU A 310 3.48 23.72 9.84
N GLU A 311 3.17 23.42 8.58
CA GLU A 311 1.89 22.80 8.20
C GLU A 311 1.70 21.44 8.89
N ASN A 312 2.76 20.62 8.91
CA ASN A 312 2.76 19.31 9.56
C ASN A 312 2.85 19.41 11.10
N CYS A 313 3.60 20.39 11.62
CA CYS A 313 3.73 20.62 13.07
C CYS A 313 3.76 22.12 13.42
N PRO A 314 2.58 22.73 13.65
CA PRO A 314 2.48 24.19 13.90
C PRO A 314 3.21 24.67 15.15
N THR A 315 3.43 23.78 16.12
CA THR A 315 4.09 24.10 17.40
C THR A 315 5.61 23.90 17.37
N HIS A 316 6.18 23.54 16.21
CA HIS A 316 7.59 23.23 16.07
C HIS A 316 8.48 24.49 16.22
N ARG A 317 9.16 24.59 17.37
CA ARG A 317 9.90 25.81 17.78
C ARG A 317 11.03 26.19 16.82
N ASN A 318 11.82 25.21 16.37
CA ASN A 318 12.98 25.48 15.52
C ASN A 318 12.56 25.90 14.12
N ALA A 319 11.53 25.26 13.56
CA ALA A 319 10.96 25.60 12.25
C ALA A 319 10.49 27.06 12.24
N ARG A 320 9.70 27.44 13.26
CA ARG A 320 9.21 28.82 13.39
C ARG A 320 10.34 29.84 13.53
N LYS A 321 11.32 29.55 14.39
CA LYS A 321 12.48 30.44 14.58
C LYS A 321 13.28 30.62 13.28
N TYR A 322 13.63 29.52 12.61
CA TYR A 322 14.41 29.57 11.38
C TYR A 322 13.62 30.21 10.23
N LEU A 323 12.31 29.99 10.15
CA LEU A 323 11.46 30.67 9.19
C LEU A 323 11.47 32.19 9.40
N CYS A 324 11.26 32.68 10.63
CA CYS A 324 11.32 34.12 10.91
C CYS A 324 12.67 34.73 10.50
N GLN A 325 13.79 34.09 10.84
CA GLN A 325 15.12 34.54 10.46
C GLN A 325 15.31 34.56 8.93
N THR A 326 14.88 33.50 8.25
CA THR A 326 15.01 33.37 6.79
C THR A 326 14.14 34.37 6.04
N LEU A 327 12.92 34.67 6.54
CA LEU A 327 12.03 35.69 5.98
C LEU A 327 12.65 37.09 6.10
N VAL A 328 13.30 37.40 7.22
CA VAL A 328 13.98 38.69 7.40
C VAL A 328 15.19 38.80 6.49
N GLU A 329 16.00 37.75 6.39
CA GLU A 329 17.15 37.73 5.47
C GLU A 329 16.71 37.89 4.01
N ARG A 330 15.60 37.24 3.61
CA ARG A 330 15.05 37.39 2.26
C ARG A 330 14.48 38.78 2.03
N GLY A 331 13.84 39.37 3.04
CA GLY A 331 13.40 40.77 3.02
C GLY A 331 14.56 41.74 2.78
N GLY A 332 15.71 41.50 3.44
CA GLY A 332 16.93 42.27 3.23
C GLY A 332 17.46 42.18 1.80
N GLN A 333 17.51 40.97 1.21
CA GLN A 333 17.87 40.81 -0.20
C GLN A 333 16.91 41.56 -1.15
N LEU A 334 15.61 41.56 -0.83
CA LEU A 334 14.61 42.28 -1.62
C LEU A 334 14.73 43.80 -1.48
N GLU A 335 15.20 44.31 -0.34
CA GLU A 335 15.56 45.73 -0.19
C GLU A 335 16.71 46.10 -1.14
N GLU A 336 17.74 45.27 -1.23
CA GLU A 336 18.87 45.47 -2.16
C GLU A 336 18.44 45.39 -3.62
N GLU A 337 17.44 44.56 -3.94
CA GLU A 337 16.80 44.45 -5.25
C GLU A 337 15.80 45.60 -5.55
N GLU A 338 15.68 46.60 -4.66
CA GLU A 338 14.70 47.71 -4.72
C GLU A 338 13.21 47.28 -4.70
N GLN A 339 12.93 46.02 -4.36
CA GLN A 339 11.58 45.47 -4.26
C GLN A 339 10.97 45.70 -2.87
N LEU A 340 10.86 46.96 -2.47
CA LEU A 340 10.49 47.39 -1.11
C LEU A 340 9.11 46.87 -0.65
N LEU A 341 8.13 46.77 -1.57
CA LEU A 341 6.79 46.27 -1.24
C LEU A 341 6.80 44.77 -0.91
N ASN A 342 7.61 43.99 -1.64
CA ASN A 342 7.78 42.57 -1.37
C ASN A 342 8.50 42.40 -0.03
N ALA A 343 9.58 43.14 0.21
CA ALA A 343 10.29 43.14 1.50
C ALA A 343 9.35 43.44 2.69
N GLU A 344 8.47 44.45 2.57
CA GLU A 344 7.48 44.77 3.60
C GLU A 344 6.54 43.57 3.89
N SER A 345 6.14 42.82 2.86
CA SER A 345 5.30 41.62 3.01
C SER A 345 6.03 40.53 3.80
N TYR A 346 7.30 40.27 3.50
CA TYR A 346 8.12 39.27 4.20
C TYR A 346 8.31 39.61 5.68
N TYR A 347 8.57 40.87 6.02
CA TYR A 347 8.69 41.30 7.42
C TYR A 347 7.37 41.19 8.18
N LYS A 348 6.24 41.53 7.55
CA LYS A 348 4.91 41.30 8.14
C LYS A 348 4.64 39.82 8.39
N LYS A 349 5.01 38.95 7.45
CA LYS A 349 4.89 37.49 7.64
C LYS A 349 5.72 37.01 8.84
N ALA A 350 6.95 37.50 9.00
CA ALA A 350 7.79 37.16 10.14
C ALA A 350 7.16 37.59 11.48
N LEU A 351 6.61 38.81 11.56
CA LEU A 351 5.93 39.30 12.76
C LEU A 351 4.62 38.57 13.06
N ASN A 352 3.90 38.09 12.04
CA ASN A 352 2.71 37.24 12.24
C ASN A 352 3.07 35.88 12.85
N LEU A 353 4.27 35.37 12.59
CA LEU A 353 4.76 34.10 13.15
C LEU A 353 5.30 34.29 14.58
N ASP A 354 6.00 35.39 14.82
CA ASP A 354 6.53 35.79 16.12
C ASP A 354 6.49 37.31 16.28
N GLU A 355 5.48 37.79 17.01
CA GLU A 355 5.27 39.21 17.28
C GLU A 355 6.43 39.84 18.08
N THR A 356 7.21 39.03 18.79
CA THR A 356 8.34 39.50 19.62
C THR A 356 9.66 39.57 18.86
N PHE A 357 9.65 39.30 17.55
CA PHE A 357 10.86 39.26 16.74
C PHE A 357 11.36 40.68 16.38
N GLN A 358 12.22 41.23 17.24
CA GLN A 358 12.73 42.60 17.16
C GLN A 358 13.37 42.96 15.80
N GLU A 359 14.16 42.06 15.21
CA GLU A 359 14.84 42.31 13.93
C GLU A 359 13.85 42.57 12.78
N ALA A 360 12.70 41.86 12.74
CA ALA A 360 11.67 42.11 11.72
C ALA A 360 10.95 43.44 11.95
N GLU A 361 10.71 43.83 13.20
CA GLU A 361 10.05 45.10 13.53
C GLU A 361 10.91 46.30 13.10
N GLU A 362 12.20 46.28 13.44
CA GLU A 362 13.15 47.31 13.06
C GLU A 362 13.28 47.43 11.54
N ALA A 363 13.40 46.29 10.84
CA ALA A 363 13.48 46.25 9.38
C ALA A 363 12.19 46.78 8.72
N LEU A 364 11.01 46.42 9.25
CA LEU A 364 9.73 46.91 8.75
C LEU A 364 9.59 48.43 8.88
N ILE A 365 10.00 49.00 10.03
CA ILE A 365 9.97 50.45 10.26
C ILE A 365 10.91 51.16 9.28
N LYS A 366 12.10 50.61 9.05
CA LYS A 366 13.10 51.14 8.12
C LYS A 366 12.55 51.17 6.69
N VAL A 367 11.98 50.06 6.21
CA VAL A 367 11.39 49.99 4.85
C VAL A 367 10.23 50.94 4.67
N ARG A 368 9.33 51.05 5.66
CA ARG A 368 8.20 51.99 5.58
C ARG A 368 8.63 53.44 5.46
N LYS A 369 9.65 53.85 6.23
CA LYS A 369 10.24 55.19 6.10
C LYS A 369 10.81 55.41 4.71
N HIS A 370 11.52 54.41 4.17
CA HIS A 370 12.09 54.49 2.83
C HIS A 370 11.01 54.64 1.75
N ILE A 371 9.94 53.83 1.81
CA ILE A 371 8.79 53.92 0.91
C ILE A 371 8.12 55.29 1.01
N GLN A 372 7.92 55.81 2.23
CA GLN A 372 7.29 57.12 2.45
C GLN A 372 8.11 58.27 1.87
N VAL A 373 9.44 58.22 2.01
CA VAL A 373 10.35 59.21 1.41
C VAL A 373 10.24 59.16 -0.12
N ILE A 374 10.27 57.97 -0.72
CA ILE A 374 10.15 57.81 -2.18
C ILE A 374 8.80 58.36 -2.67
N LEU A 375 7.70 58.04 -2.00
CA LEU A 375 6.37 58.55 -2.33
C LEU A 375 6.30 60.08 -2.24
N TYR A 376 6.93 60.67 -1.22
CA TYR A 376 6.99 62.12 -1.06
C TYR A 376 7.75 62.79 -2.21
N PHE A 377 8.87 62.21 -2.65
CA PHE A 377 9.64 62.72 -3.80
C PHE A 377 8.94 62.52 -5.16
N LEU A 378 8.04 61.53 -5.28
CA LEU A 378 7.23 61.32 -6.50
C LEU A 378 6.01 62.26 -6.60
N LEU A 379 5.59 62.86 -5.48
CA LEU A 379 4.43 63.76 -5.40
C LEU A 379 4.79 65.25 -5.56
N ILE A 380 6.08 65.58 -5.58
CA ILE A 380 6.64 66.91 -5.87
C ILE A 380 7.15 66.90 -7.30
#